data_AF-A0A1D5Q820-F1
#
_entry.id   AF-A0A1D5Q820-F1
#
_cell.length_a   1.000
_cell.length_b   1.000
_cell.length_c   1.000
_cell.angle_alpha   90.00
_cell.angle_beta   90.00
_cell.angle_gamma   90.00
#
_symmetry.space_group_name_H-M   'P 1'
#
loop_
_entity.id
_entity.type
_entity.pdbx_description
1 polymer ?
#
loop_
_entity_poly.entity_id
_entity_poly.type
_entity_poly.pdbx_seq_one_letter_code
_entity_poly.pdbx_strand_id
1 'polypeptide(L)'
;VALQVRVAPSKVVLQKLLLCVILFYTVYYVSLSTGCMLFEVHELDVLAPFDFKTNPSWLNINYKVLLVSTEVTYFVCGLLFVPVVEEWVWDYAISVTILHVVITSTVMLEFPLTSHWWAALGIMKLFV
;
A
#
# COMPACT_ATOMS: atom_id res chain seq x y z
N VAL A 1 -26.60 -14.29 25.90
CA VAL A 1 -25.33 -13.52 25.75
C VAL A 1 -25.62 -12.35 24.84
N ALA A 2 -25.82 -11.16 25.40
CA ALA A 2 -26.04 -9.94 24.63
C ALA A 2 -24.68 -9.51 24.07
N LEU A 3 -24.49 -9.67 22.76
CA LEU A 3 -23.35 -9.10 22.03
C LEU A 3 -23.53 -7.58 22.03
N GLN A 4 -23.09 -6.92 23.10
CA GLN A 4 -22.92 -5.47 23.16
C GLN A 4 -21.79 -5.12 22.19
N VAL A 5 -22.15 -4.98 20.91
CA VAL A 5 -21.29 -4.38 19.90
C VAL A 5 -21.07 -2.94 20.35
N ARG A 6 -19.94 -2.68 21.03
CA ARG A 6 -19.43 -1.31 21.19
C ARG A 6 -19.10 -0.81 19.80
N VAL A 7 -20.08 -0.22 19.14
CA VAL A 7 -19.85 0.53 17.90
C VAL A 7 -19.10 1.77 18.33
N ALA A 8 -17.78 1.77 18.17
CA ALA A 8 -17.00 3.00 18.19
C ALA A 8 -17.70 4.00 17.23
N PRO A 9 -17.79 5.29 17.58
CA PRO A 9 -18.49 6.25 16.74
C PRO A 9 -17.94 6.17 15.31
N SER A 10 -18.77 5.77 14.34
CA SER A 10 -18.36 5.41 12.98
C SER A 10 -17.52 6.48 12.28
N LYS A 11 -17.71 7.74 12.67
CA LYS A 11 -16.92 8.89 12.23
C LYS A 11 -15.43 8.78 12.60
N VAL A 12 -15.11 8.28 13.79
CA VAL A 12 -13.72 8.13 14.27
C VAL A 12 -13.01 7.03 13.49
N VAL A 13 -13.67 5.90 13.27
CA VAL A 13 -13.14 4.79 12.46
C VAL A 13 -12.84 5.27 11.03
N LEU A 14 -13.78 6.00 10.42
CA LEU A 14 -13.57 6.55 9.09
C LEU A 14 -12.41 7.56 9.06
N GLN A 15 -12.28 8.43 10.06
CA GLN A 15 -11.17 9.38 10.15
C GLN A 15 -9.81 8.67 10.26
N LYS A 16 -9.72 7.64 11.11
CA LYS A 16 -8.50 6.83 11.25
C LYS A 16 -8.16 6.10 9.95
N LEU A 17 -9.17 5.57 9.26
CA LEU A 17 -8.99 4.93 7.95
C LEU A 17 -8.47 5.92 6.91
N LEU A 18 -9.09 7.10 6.80
CA LEU A 18 -8.62 8.15 5.89
C LEU A 18 -7.17 8.56 6.19
N LEU A 19 -6.82 8.69 7.47
CA LEU A 19 -5.45 8.99 7.88
C LEU A 19 -4.49 7.87 7.48
N CYS A 20 -4.86 6.59 7.65
CA CYS A 20 -4.06 5.45 7.19
C CYS A 20 -3.87 5.46 5.66
N VAL A 21 -4.89 5.82 4.89
CA VAL A 21 -4.80 5.93 3.42
C VAL A 21 -3.86 7.06 3.02
N ILE A 22 -3.99 8.23 3.65
CA ILE A 22 -3.09 9.38 3.41
C ILE A 22 -1.65 9.02 3.74
N LEU A 23 -1.43 8.39 4.90
CA LEU A 23 -0.10 7.92 5.30
C LEU A 23 0.46 6.91 4.30
N PHE A 24 -0.35 5.94 3.88
CA PHE A 24 0.05 4.92 2.91
C PHE A 24 0.60 5.54 1.62
N TYR A 25 -0.15 6.43 0.98
CA TYR A 25 0.31 7.06 -0.26
C TYR A 25 1.46 8.05 -0.01
N THR A 26 1.50 8.72 1.14
CA THR A 26 2.63 9.61 1.48
C THR A 26 3.93 8.81 1.57
N VAL A 27 3.93 7.71 2.33
CA VAL A 27 5.08 6.82 2.43
C VAL A 27 5.42 6.23 1.06
N TYR A 28 4.43 5.87 0.25
CA TYR A 28 4.65 5.38 -1.11
C TYR A 28 5.44 6.36 -1.97
N TYR A 29 4.96 7.61 -2.11
CA TYR A 29 5.64 8.57 -2.97
C TYR A 29 6.99 9.03 -2.41
N VAL A 30 7.17 9.04 -1.08
CA VAL A 30 8.49 9.26 -0.47
C VAL A 30 9.45 8.11 -0.80
N SER A 31 8.99 6.86 -0.69
CA SER A 31 9.79 5.67 -1.03
C SER A 31 10.15 5.65 -2.52
N LEU A 32 9.17 5.94 -3.37
CA LEU A 32 9.33 6.04 -4.81
C LEU A 32 10.33 7.13 -5.20
N SER A 33 10.17 8.34 -4.66
CA SER A 33 11.10 9.44 -4.91
C SER A 33 12.51 9.10 -4.45
N THR A 34 12.67 8.45 -3.29
CA THR A 34 13.99 8.05 -2.78
C THR A 34 14.59 6.95 -3.65
N GLY A 35 13.79 5.99 -4.11
CA GLY A 35 14.19 4.95 -5.04
C GLY A 35 14.63 5.53 -6.39
N CYS A 36 13.88 6.47 -6.95
CA CYS A 36 14.25 7.16 -8.18
C CYS A 36 15.61 7.85 -8.05
N MET A 37 15.87 8.54 -6.92
CA MET A 37 17.16 9.18 -6.67
C MET A 37 18.31 8.16 -6.53
N LEU A 38 18.08 7.05 -5.82
CA LEU A 38 19.10 6.01 -5.58
C LEU A 38 19.48 5.26 -6.87
N PHE A 39 18.53 5.08 -7.78
CA PHE A 39 18.70 4.35 -9.03
C PHE A 39 18.83 5.27 -10.26
N GLU A 40 19.01 6.58 -10.06
CA GLU A 40 19.16 7.60 -11.12
C GLU A 40 18.04 7.61 -12.17
N VAL A 41 16.81 7.29 -11.74
CA VAL A 41 15.60 7.32 -12.60
C VAL A 41 15.04 8.73 -12.64
N HIS A 42 14.99 9.32 -13.85
CA HIS A 42 14.61 10.71 -14.05
C HIS A 42 13.11 10.91 -14.34
N GLU A 43 12.37 9.84 -14.65
CA GLU A 43 10.93 9.90 -14.89
C GLU A 43 10.16 9.25 -13.74
N LEU A 44 9.47 10.09 -12.96
CA LEU A 44 8.52 9.66 -11.93
C LEU A 44 7.14 9.57 -12.55
N ASP A 45 6.63 8.34 -12.68
CA ASP A 45 5.24 8.14 -13.05
C ASP A 45 4.35 8.33 -11.81
N VAL A 46 3.41 9.28 -11.91
CA VAL A 46 2.40 9.51 -10.87
C VAL A 46 1.50 8.29 -10.70
N LEU A 47 1.34 7.48 -11.74
CA LEU A 47 0.53 6.25 -11.69
C LEU A 47 1.32 5.03 -11.20
N ALA A 48 2.60 5.19 -10.84
CA ALA A 48 3.45 4.10 -10.36
C ALA A 48 2.79 3.22 -9.27
N PRO A 49 2.10 3.74 -8.23
CA PRO A 49 1.48 2.89 -7.23
C PRO A 49 0.46 1.89 -7.81
N PHE A 50 -0.14 2.22 -8.94
CA PHE A 50 -1.20 1.45 -9.59
C PHE A 50 -0.67 0.57 -10.73
N ASP A 51 0.60 0.68 -11.08
CA ASP A 51 1.16 -0.05 -12.21
C ASP A 51 1.41 -1.52 -11.84
N PHE A 52 0.67 -2.42 -12.48
CA PHE A 52 0.90 -3.87 -12.44
C PHE A 52 1.28 -4.43 -13.81
N LYS A 53 1.35 -3.59 -14.85
CA LYS A 53 1.64 -3.99 -16.24
C LYS A 53 3.13 -4.01 -16.53
N THR A 54 3.96 -3.31 -15.75
CA THR A 54 5.42 -3.40 -15.88
C THR A 54 5.87 -4.87 -15.75
N ASN A 55 6.55 -5.34 -16.80
CA ASN A 55 7.04 -6.71 -16.87
C ASN A 55 8.10 -6.96 -15.78
N PRO A 56 8.00 -8.09 -15.04
CA PRO A 56 8.97 -8.42 -14.01
C PRO A 56 10.33 -8.71 -14.65
N SER A 57 11.30 -7.84 -14.38
CA SER A 57 12.67 -8.01 -14.88
C SER A 57 13.65 -7.36 -13.91
N TRP A 58 14.61 -8.14 -13.41
CA TRP A 58 15.70 -7.62 -12.59
C TRP A 58 16.65 -6.68 -13.35
N LEU A 59 16.60 -6.67 -14.68
CA LEU A 59 17.34 -5.71 -15.51
C LEU A 59 16.58 -4.40 -15.69
N ASN A 60 15.27 -4.40 -15.47
CA ASN A 60 14.44 -3.20 -15.56
C ASN A 60 14.52 -2.40 -14.25
N ILE A 61 15.13 -1.22 -14.32
CA ILE A 61 15.30 -0.33 -13.15
C ILE A 61 13.94 0.17 -12.64
N ASN A 62 12.99 0.46 -13.53
CA ASN A 62 11.65 0.92 -13.14
C ASN A 62 10.92 -0.17 -12.34
N TYR A 63 11.02 -1.44 -12.77
CA TYR A 63 10.47 -2.57 -12.03
C TYR A 63 11.09 -2.69 -10.63
N LYS A 64 12.42 -2.57 -10.51
CA LYS A 64 13.11 -2.61 -9.22
C LYS A 64 12.67 -1.48 -8.28
N VAL A 65 12.61 -0.25 -8.78
CA VAL A 65 12.18 0.92 -8.01
C VAL A 65 10.74 0.74 -7.55
N LEU A 66 9.85 0.30 -8.43
CA LEU A 66 8.45 0.04 -8.12
C LEU A 66 8.27 -1.04 -7.05
N LEU A 67 8.98 -2.17 -7.20
CA LEU A 67 8.94 -3.29 -6.27
C LEU A 67 9.43 -2.87 -4.89
N VAL A 68 10.63 -2.29 -4.81
CA VAL A 68 11.23 -1.85 -3.54
C VAL A 68 10.37 -0.79 -2.87
N SER A 69 9.83 0.17 -3.63
CA SER A 69 8.96 1.22 -3.07
C SER A 69 7.68 0.64 -2.48
N THR A 70 7.08 -0.33 -3.17
CA THR A 70 5.89 -1.03 -2.69
C THR A 70 6.20 -1.81 -1.40
N GLU A 71 7.26 -2.60 -1.38
CA GLU A 71 7.68 -3.38 -0.21
C GLU A 71 7.98 -2.50 1.00
N VAL A 72 8.78 -1.44 0.82
CA VAL A 72 9.12 -0.48 1.87
C VAL A 72 7.87 0.20 2.39
N THR A 73 6.93 0.57 1.52
CA THR A 73 5.67 1.22 1.93
C THR A 73 4.85 0.31 2.83
N TYR A 74 4.62 -0.94 2.41
CA TYR A 74 3.86 -1.89 3.20
C TYR A 74 4.53 -2.18 4.54
N PHE A 75 5.86 -2.29 4.56
CA PHE A 75 6.62 -2.49 5.79
C PHE A 75 6.52 -1.30 6.75
N VAL A 76 6.83 -0.10 6.26
CA VAL A 76 6.84 1.13 7.07
C VAL A 76 5.43 1.49 7.53
N CYS A 77 4.42 1.37 6.66
CA CYS A 77 3.02 1.64 7.03
C CYS A 77 2.50 0.64 8.07
N GLY A 78 2.88 -0.64 7.97
CA GLY A 78 2.55 -1.64 8.99
C GLY A 78 3.02 -1.22 10.39
N LEU A 79 4.23 -0.64 10.49
CA LEU A 79 4.75 -0.09 11.74
C LEU A 79 4.06 1.23 12.16
N LEU A 80 3.82 2.14 11.21
CA LEU A 80 3.21 3.44 11.47
C LEU A 80 1.71 3.35 11.83
N PHE A 81 1.01 2.29 11.43
CA PHE A 81 -0.40 2.13 11.79
C PHE A 81 -0.59 1.77 13.26
N VAL A 82 0.40 1.14 13.91
CA VAL A 82 0.34 0.78 15.34
C VAL A 82 0.05 2.00 16.23
N PRO A 83 0.83 3.10 16.18
CA PRO A 83 0.55 4.28 16.99
C PRO A 83 -0.66 5.09 16.51
N VAL A 84 -1.10 4.92 15.26
CA VAL A 84 -2.21 5.72 14.70
C VAL A 84 -3.56 5.15 15.09
N VAL A 85 -3.72 3.85 14.95
CA VAL A 85 -5.02 3.19 15.01
C VAL A 85 -5.40 2.80 16.44
N GLU A 86 -4.41 2.53 17.30
CA GLU A 86 -4.54 2.12 18.71
C GLU A 86 -5.27 0.79 18.94
N GLU A 87 -6.31 0.45 18.16
CA GLU A 87 -7.07 -0.80 18.20
C GLU A 87 -7.16 -1.47 16.81
N TRP A 88 -7.00 -2.79 16.73
CA TRP A 88 -7.25 -3.60 15.51
C TRP A 88 -6.56 -3.11 14.21
N VAL A 89 -5.24 -2.88 14.27
CA VAL A 89 -4.39 -2.46 13.12
C VAL A 89 -4.61 -3.30 11.86
N TRP A 90 -4.84 -4.61 12.02
CA TRP A 90 -5.10 -5.55 10.94
C TRP A 90 -6.30 -5.17 10.07
N ASP A 91 -7.37 -4.66 10.68
CA ASP A 91 -8.57 -4.27 9.94
C ASP A 91 -8.29 -3.09 9.01
N TYR A 92 -7.45 -2.15 9.47
CA TYR A 92 -7.05 -0.98 8.70
C TYR A 92 -6.04 -1.35 7.61
N ALA A 93 -5.07 -2.24 7.90
CA ALA A 93 -4.13 -2.74 6.91
C ALA A 93 -4.86 -3.47 5.77
N ILE A 94 -5.82 -4.34 6.10
CA ILE A 94 -6.67 -5.03 5.11
C ILE A 94 -7.52 -4.01 4.35
N SER A 95 -8.17 -3.07 5.04
CA SER A 95 -9.03 -2.06 4.40
C SER A 95 -8.27 -1.15 3.43
N VAL A 96 -7.09 -0.67 3.81
CA VAL A 96 -6.21 0.13 2.94
C VAL A 96 -5.76 -0.68 1.73
N THR A 97 -5.43 -1.96 1.91
CA THR A 97 -5.02 -2.85 0.80
C THR A 97 -6.17 -3.09 -0.17
N ILE A 98 -7.38 -3.38 0.33
CA ILE A 98 -8.58 -3.52 -0.51
C ILE A 98 -8.84 -2.23 -1.28
N LEU A 99 -8.78 -1.08 -0.59
CA LEU A 99 -8.98 0.21 -1.24
C LEU A 99 -7.92 0.46 -2.33
N HIS A 100 -6.65 0.14 -2.05
CA HIS A 100 -5.58 0.25 -3.02
C HIS A 100 -5.85 -0.63 -4.25
N VAL A 101 -6.23 -1.90 -4.07
CA VAL A 101 -6.61 -2.81 -5.17
C VAL A 101 -7.78 -2.25 -5.99
N VAL A 102 -8.80 -1.69 -5.34
CA VAL A 102 -9.94 -1.07 -6.02
C VAL A 102 -9.48 0.14 -6.84
N ILE A 103 -8.69 1.04 -6.25
CA ILE A 103 -8.17 2.23 -6.95
C ILE A 103 -7.31 1.78 -8.13
N THR A 104 -6.37 0.86 -7.93
CA THR A 104 -5.54 0.26 -8.98
C THR A 104 -6.39 -0.27 -10.13
N SER A 105 -7.45 -1.01 -9.80
CA SER A 105 -8.35 -1.55 -10.82
C SER A 105 -9.09 -0.45 -11.58
N THR A 106 -9.51 0.61 -10.89
CA THR A 106 -10.18 1.76 -11.53
C THR A 106 -9.25 2.60 -12.40
N VAL A 107 -8.01 2.82 -11.96
CA VAL A 107 -6.99 3.60 -12.68
C VAL A 107 -6.55 2.87 -13.94
N MET A 108 -6.31 1.56 -13.83
CA MET A 108 -5.83 0.74 -14.93
C MET A 108 -6.95 0.21 -15.84
N LEU A 109 -8.22 0.48 -15.48
CA LEU A 109 -9.43 -0.04 -16.12
C LEU A 109 -9.48 -1.57 -16.25
N GLU A 110 -8.65 -2.26 -15.46
CA GLU A 110 -8.42 -3.69 -15.50
C GLU A 110 -8.11 -4.19 -14.08
N PHE A 111 -8.64 -5.34 -13.71
CA PHE A 111 -8.31 -5.94 -12.42
C PHE A 111 -6.91 -6.57 -12.47
N PRO A 112 -6.04 -6.33 -11.47
CA PRO A 112 -4.69 -6.89 -11.45
C PRO A 112 -4.75 -8.40 -11.21
N LEU A 113 -4.66 -9.20 -12.28
CA LEU A 113 -4.60 -10.67 -12.19
C LEU A 113 -3.16 -11.22 -12.16
N THR A 114 -2.17 -10.33 -12.33
CA THR A 114 -0.75 -10.67 -12.42
C THR A 114 -0.17 -11.07 -11.06
N SER A 115 0.33 -12.30 -10.94
CA SER A 115 0.81 -12.86 -9.66
C SER A 115 2.01 -12.13 -9.05
N HIS A 116 2.91 -11.57 -9.85
CA HIS A 116 4.07 -10.82 -9.35
C HIS A 116 3.66 -9.54 -8.63
N TRP A 117 2.58 -8.89 -9.08
CA TRP A 117 2.04 -7.71 -8.40
C TRP A 117 1.47 -8.07 -7.03
N TRP A 118 0.71 -9.16 -6.92
CA TRP A 118 0.21 -9.65 -5.62
C TRP A 118 1.35 -10.09 -4.69
N ALA A 119 2.43 -10.64 -5.23
CA ALA A 119 3.60 -11.01 -4.44
C ALA A 119 4.30 -9.77 -3.83
N ALA A 120 4.36 -8.65 -4.56
CA ALA A 120 4.91 -7.39 -4.05
C ALA A 120 4.09 -6.82 -2.87
N LEU A 121 2.77 -7.02 -2.87
CA LEU A 121 1.93 -6.69 -1.71
C LEU A 121 2.12 -7.69 -0.54
N GLY A 122 2.53 -8.91 -0.85
CA GLY A 122 2.38 -10.11 -0.02
C GLY A 122 3.55 -10.48 0.89
N ILE A 123 4.63 -9.69 0.97
CA ILE A 123 5.78 -10.03 1.87
C ILE A 123 5.42 -9.89 3.37
N MET A 124 4.24 -9.35 3.70
CA MET A 124 3.68 -9.34 5.07
C MET A 124 2.97 -10.63 5.50
N LYS A 125 3.32 -11.79 4.92
CA LYS A 125 2.99 -13.10 5.53
C LYS A 125 4.05 -13.59 6.53
N LEU A 126 5.11 -12.81 6.77
CA LEU A 126 6.26 -13.22 7.59
C LEU A 126 6.42 -12.49 8.94
N PHE A 127 5.56 -11.52 9.28
CA PHE A 127 5.64 -10.75 10.53
C PHE A 127 4.30 -10.70 11.30
N VAL A 128 3.66 -11.87 11.43
CA VAL A 128 2.64 -12.20 12.46
C VAL A 128 2.94 -13.56 13.03
#